data_AF-A0A318S7J5-F1
#
_entry.id   AF-A0A318S7J5-F1
#
_cell.length_a   1.000
_cell.length_b   1.000
_cell.length_c   1.000
_cell.angle_alpha   90.00
_cell.angle_beta   90.00
_cell.angle_gamma   90.00
#
_symmetry.space_group_name_H-M   'P 1'
#
loop_
_entity.id
_entity.type
_entity.pdbx_description
1 polymer ?
#
loop_
_entity_poly.entity_id
_entity_poly.type
_entity_poly.pdbx_seq_one_letter_code
_entity_poly.pdbx_strand_id
1 'polypeptide(L)'
;MAIFGNLDELPFPDVIGMLGRRSGHLNITTTAAVTLHIDDGHLLALYLGPQAIHDAGRVREVILELTRAERGSFEFKRIQPNDLVQHHHLALNKLLLSITAVLDELAHYRTMLPAPETRFQQVRDAPEDLDASLKDFLDAAAPSLLLGASAAELAPRQGLHLERAQLYLYKLRALGLLTPVRAYPARPTAQRKADRPTVTPPAPPSTVLEPSEPRGLIGRLLAALHLRRKVA
;
A
#
# COMPACT_ATOMS: atom_id res chain seq x y z
N MET A 1 -30.48 -1.54 24.23
CA MET A 1 -29.80 -0.23 24.28
C MET A 1 -28.66 -0.27 23.28
N ALA A 2 -28.65 0.67 22.33
CA ALA A 2 -27.54 0.89 21.43
C ALA A 2 -26.69 2.08 21.91
N ILE A 3 -25.43 2.14 21.49
CA ILE A 3 -24.55 3.30 21.69
C ILE A 3 -24.15 3.76 20.30
N PHE A 4 -24.20 5.05 20.02
CA PHE A 4 -23.80 5.60 18.72
C PHE A 4 -23.03 6.90 18.92
N GLY A 5 -22.24 7.27 17.92
CA GLY A 5 -21.43 8.48 17.93
C GLY A 5 -20.53 8.55 16.69
N ASN A 6 -19.61 9.51 16.69
CA ASN A 6 -18.67 9.74 15.60
C ASN A 6 -17.22 9.57 16.07
N LEU A 7 -16.33 9.16 15.15
CA LEU A 7 -14.91 8.89 15.45
C LEU A 7 -14.05 10.16 15.60
N ASP A 8 -14.53 11.30 15.11
CA ASP A 8 -13.93 12.63 15.35
C ASP A 8 -14.22 13.16 16.76
N GLU A 9 -15.31 12.69 17.39
CA GLU A 9 -15.64 13.00 18.80
C GLU A 9 -15.05 11.97 19.77
N LEU A 10 -15.09 10.68 19.40
CA LEU A 10 -14.59 9.56 20.21
C LEU A 10 -13.78 8.60 19.33
N PRO A 11 -12.44 8.72 19.30
CA PRO A 11 -11.57 7.86 18.51
C PRO A 11 -11.76 6.37 18.79
N PHE A 12 -11.47 5.52 17.80
CA PHE A 12 -11.70 4.08 17.89
C PHE A 12 -11.13 3.39 19.15
N PRO A 13 -9.90 3.68 19.63
CA PRO A 13 -9.41 3.12 20.89
C PRO A 13 -10.28 3.46 22.10
N ASP A 14 -10.82 4.68 22.16
CA ASP A 14 -11.66 5.16 23.25
C ASP A 14 -13.07 4.56 23.17
N VAL A 15 -13.59 4.31 21.95
CA VAL A 15 -14.82 3.52 21.75
C VAL A 15 -14.66 2.12 22.35
N ILE A 16 -13.55 1.44 22.06
CA ILE A 16 -13.27 0.11 22.63
C ILE A 16 -13.12 0.18 24.16
N GLY A 17 -12.42 1.19 24.68
CA GLY A 17 -12.31 1.44 26.12
C GLY A 17 -13.67 1.64 26.82
N MET A 18 -14.56 2.43 26.20
CA MET A 18 -15.93 2.67 26.67
C MET A 18 -16.80 1.40 26.65
N LEU A 19 -16.60 0.50 25.67
CA LEU A 19 -17.30 -0.79 25.63
C LEU A 19 -16.85 -1.72 26.75
N GLY A 20 -15.55 -1.74 27.05
CA GLY A 20 -14.98 -2.57 28.12
C GLY A 20 -15.30 -4.06 27.96
N ARG A 21 -16.07 -4.62 28.90
CA ARG A 21 -16.48 -6.04 28.93
C ARG A 21 -17.87 -6.30 28.32
N ARG A 22 -18.38 -5.40 27.48
CA ARG A 22 -19.72 -5.54 26.85
C ARG A 22 -19.66 -6.41 25.59
N SER A 23 -20.59 -7.37 25.51
CA SER A 23 -20.77 -8.24 24.33
C SER A 23 -21.76 -7.64 23.32
N GLY A 24 -21.48 -7.78 22.03
CA GLY A 24 -22.33 -7.26 20.95
C GLY A 24 -21.61 -7.04 19.63
N HIS A 25 -22.31 -6.40 18.68
CA HIS A 25 -21.74 -5.95 17.41
C HIS A 25 -21.39 -4.46 17.49
N LEU A 26 -20.17 -4.10 17.13
CA LEU A 26 -19.75 -2.72 16.85
C LEU A 26 -19.67 -2.54 15.33
N ASN A 27 -20.64 -1.84 14.76
CA ASN A 27 -20.64 -1.41 13.37
C ASN A 27 -19.92 -0.07 13.27
N ILE A 28 -19.05 0.10 12.29
CA ILE A 28 -18.30 1.33 12.05
C ILE A 28 -18.37 1.65 10.55
N THR A 29 -18.66 2.89 10.21
CA THR A 29 -18.71 3.38 8.82
C THR A 29 -17.71 4.50 8.64
N THR A 30 -16.60 4.20 7.94
CA THR A 30 -15.56 5.17 7.54
C THR A 30 -15.59 5.31 6.01
N THR A 31 -14.46 5.18 5.33
CA THR A 31 -14.38 4.87 3.89
C THR A 31 -14.87 3.46 3.56
N ALA A 32 -14.91 2.57 4.55
CA ALA A 32 -15.48 1.23 4.44
C ALA A 32 -16.42 0.93 5.63
N ALA A 33 -17.37 0.02 5.42
CA ALA A 33 -18.18 -0.53 6.50
C ALA A 33 -17.43 -1.68 7.17
N VAL A 34 -17.19 -1.59 8.48
CA VAL A 34 -16.56 -2.64 9.29
C VAL A 34 -17.53 -3.08 10.39
N THR A 35 -17.68 -4.38 10.59
CA THR A 35 -18.46 -4.94 11.71
C THR A 35 -17.55 -5.81 12.57
N LEU A 36 -17.51 -5.52 13.87
CA LEU A 36 -16.73 -6.24 14.87
C LEU A 36 -17.69 -6.98 15.81
N HIS A 37 -17.55 -8.29 15.93
CA HIS A 37 -18.22 -9.07 16.97
C HIS A 37 -17.32 -9.10 18.20
N ILE A 38 -17.80 -8.56 19.31
CA ILE A 38 -17.03 -8.37 20.54
C ILE A 38 -17.72 -9.16 21.65
N ASP A 39 -16.94 -9.90 22.44
CA ASP A 39 -17.38 -10.54 23.68
C ASP A 39 -16.29 -10.42 24.74
N ASP A 40 -16.66 -10.02 25.95
CA ASP A 40 -15.77 -9.89 27.10
C ASP A 40 -14.37 -9.28 26.83
N GLY A 41 -14.30 -8.20 26.03
CA GLY A 41 -13.05 -7.54 25.66
C GLY A 41 -12.20 -8.27 24.59
N HIS A 42 -12.76 -9.30 23.96
CA HIS A 42 -12.16 -10.06 22.86
C HIS A 42 -12.90 -9.80 21.53
N LEU A 43 -12.15 -9.75 20.45
CA LEU A 43 -12.65 -9.76 19.08
C LEU A 43 -12.89 -11.21 18.65
N LEU A 44 -14.15 -11.54 18.40
CA LEU A 44 -14.61 -12.86 17.96
C LEU A 44 -14.68 -12.98 16.45
N ALA A 45 -15.11 -11.94 15.74
CA ALA A 45 -15.14 -11.90 14.28
C ALA A 45 -15.02 -10.46 13.78
N LEU A 46 -14.47 -10.30 12.57
CA LEU A 46 -14.35 -9.04 11.87
C LEU A 46 -14.87 -9.23 10.44
N TYR A 47 -15.71 -8.30 10.00
CA TYR A 47 -16.24 -8.24 8.63
C TYR A 47 -15.90 -6.91 7.99
N LEU A 48 -15.52 -6.94 6.71
CA LEU A 48 -15.35 -5.77 5.85
C LEU A 48 -16.47 -5.82 4.80
N GLY A 49 -17.50 -4.99 4.99
CA GLY A 49 -18.78 -5.16 4.30
C GLY A 49 -19.35 -6.57 4.53
N PRO A 50 -19.70 -7.34 3.48
CA PRO A 50 -20.20 -8.70 3.62
C PRO A 50 -19.09 -9.75 3.85
N GLN A 51 -17.81 -9.40 3.73
CA GLN A 51 -16.72 -10.37 3.75
C GLN A 51 -16.17 -10.58 5.16
N ALA A 52 -16.24 -11.82 5.66
CA ALA A 52 -15.54 -12.23 6.89
C ALA A 52 -14.02 -12.25 6.68
N ILE A 53 -13.28 -11.68 7.64
CA ILE A 53 -11.82 -11.70 7.64
C ILE A 53 -11.35 -12.79 8.61
N HIS A 54 -10.74 -13.85 8.06
CA HIS A 54 -10.23 -14.99 8.82
C HIS A 54 -8.73 -14.93 9.12
N ASP A 55 -7.97 -14.09 8.40
CA ASP A 55 -6.54 -13.92 8.65
C ASP A 55 -6.27 -12.90 9.77
N ALA A 56 -5.47 -13.29 10.75
CA ALA A 56 -5.09 -12.44 11.88
C ALA A 56 -4.11 -11.32 11.50
N GLY A 57 -3.39 -11.43 10.38
CA GLY A 57 -2.62 -10.32 9.80
C GLY A 57 -3.55 -9.22 9.30
N ARG A 58 -4.50 -9.58 8.44
CA ARG A 58 -5.49 -8.66 7.87
C ARG A 58 -6.43 -8.07 8.93
N VAL A 59 -6.77 -8.80 10.00
CA VAL A 59 -7.46 -8.22 11.17
C VAL A 59 -6.65 -7.08 11.79
N ARG A 60 -5.34 -7.24 11.99
CA ARG A 60 -4.48 -6.17 12.52
C ARG A 60 -4.47 -4.94 11.61
N GLU A 61 -4.42 -5.14 10.30
CA GLU A 61 -4.44 -4.03 9.32
C GLU A 61 -5.78 -3.27 9.33
N VAL A 62 -6.93 -3.95 9.39
CA VAL A 62 -8.23 -3.25 9.49
C VAL A 62 -8.36 -2.49 10.82
N ILE A 63 -7.87 -3.05 11.93
CA ILE A 63 -7.91 -2.36 13.22
C ILE A 63 -6.90 -1.19 13.26
N LEU A 64 -5.77 -1.28 12.55
CA LEU A 64 -4.83 -0.17 12.31
C LEU A 64 -5.49 0.96 11.48
N GLU A 65 -6.20 0.62 10.40
CA GLU A 65 -6.97 1.57 9.60
C GLU A 65 -8.05 2.27 10.45
N LEU A 66 -8.81 1.54 11.25
CA LEU A 66 -9.80 2.10 12.18
C LEU A 66 -9.18 2.99 13.27
N THR A 67 -8.01 2.63 13.79
CA THR A 67 -7.28 3.44 14.79
C THR A 67 -6.76 4.76 14.19
N ARG A 68 -6.52 4.80 12.88
CA ARG A 68 -6.10 6.00 12.14
C ARG A 68 -7.27 6.81 11.56
N ALA A 69 -8.51 6.34 11.71
CA ALA A 69 -9.67 6.99 11.10
C ALA A 69 -10.08 8.25 11.87
N GLU A 70 -9.71 9.42 11.35
CA GLU A 70 -10.11 10.73 11.90
C GLU A 70 -11.61 11.04 11.74
N ARG A 71 -12.35 10.25 10.94
CA ARG A 71 -13.77 10.47 10.63
C ARG A 71 -14.50 9.16 10.39
N GLY A 72 -15.78 9.14 10.77
CA GLY A 72 -16.69 8.03 10.57
C GLY A 72 -17.74 7.99 11.68
N SER A 73 -18.76 7.17 11.53
CA SER A 73 -19.75 6.91 12.58
C SER A 73 -19.60 5.50 13.13
N PHE A 74 -20.03 5.29 14.37
CA PHE A 74 -20.09 3.97 14.98
C PHE A 74 -21.46 3.72 15.63
N GLU A 75 -21.86 2.45 15.66
CA GLU A 75 -23.05 1.97 16.35
C GLU A 75 -22.75 0.63 17.02
N PHE A 76 -22.86 0.57 18.34
CA PHE A 76 -22.78 -0.65 19.13
C PHE A 76 -24.17 -1.16 19.51
N LYS A 77 -24.46 -2.43 19.17
CA LYS A 77 -25.67 -3.16 19.55
C LYS A 77 -25.30 -4.34 20.45
N ARG A 78 -25.79 -4.34 21.70
CA ARG A 78 -25.68 -5.51 22.58
C ARG A 78 -26.44 -6.69 22.01
N ILE A 79 -25.78 -7.85 21.97
CA ILE A 79 -26.28 -9.13 21.50
C ILE A 79 -25.81 -10.19 22.52
N GLN A 80 -26.54 -11.32 22.66
CA GLN A 80 -26.13 -12.37 23.60
C GLN A 80 -24.89 -13.10 23.04
N PRO A 81 -23.90 -13.50 23.86
CA PRO A 81 -22.67 -14.13 23.37
C PRO A 81 -22.88 -15.36 22.49
N ASN A 82 -23.94 -16.14 22.75
CA ASN A 82 -24.30 -17.33 21.98
C ASN A 82 -24.72 -17.04 20.53
N ASP A 83 -25.14 -15.81 20.22
CA ASP A 83 -25.55 -15.39 18.87
C ASP A 83 -24.37 -14.79 18.08
N LEU A 84 -23.19 -14.65 18.70
CA LEU A 84 -22.00 -14.05 18.08
C LEU A 84 -21.20 -15.10 17.30
N VAL A 85 -20.97 -14.84 16.01
CA VAL A 85 -20.06 -15.65 15.19
C VAL A 85 -18.62 -15.55 15.73
N GLN A 86 -17.94 -16.70 15.85
CA GLN A 86 -16.58 -16.83 16.37
C GLN A 86 -15.63 -17.39 15.29
N HIS A 87 -14.75 -16.54 14.77
CA HIS A 87 -13.63 -16.91 13.89
C HIS A 87 -12.27 -16.70 14.58
N HIS A 88 -12.24 -15.88 15.62
CA HIS A 88 -11.06 -15.40 16.34
C HIS A 88 -11.30 -15.42 17.85
N HIS A 89 -10.23 -15.27 18.63
CA HIS A 89 -10.31 -14.98 20.05
C HIS A 89 -9.17 -14.02 20.46
N LEU A 90 -9.21 -12.81 19.90
CA LEU A 90 -8.13 -11.83 20.02
C LEU A 90 -8.45 -10.79 21.09
N ALA A 91 -7.67 -10.72 22.16
CA ALA A 91 -7.85 -9.72 23.22
C ALA A 91 -7.64 -8.30 22.68
N LEU A 92 -8.70 -7.48 22.65
CA LEU A 92 -8.70 -6.16 22.01
C LEU A 92 -7.65 -5.22 22.61
N ASN A 93 -7.47 -5.23 23.93
CA ASN A 93 -6.48 -4.38 24.59
C ASN A 93 -5.03 -4.73 24.17
N LYS A 94 -4.73 -6.02 23.95
CA LYS A 94 -3.41 -6.45 23.44
C LYS A 94 -3.24 -6.05 21.96
N LEU A 95 -4.31 -6.16 21.19
CA LEU A 95 -4.35 -5.78 19.78
C LEU A 95 -4.10 -4.28 19.60
N LEU A 96 -4.83 -3.43 20.34
CA LEU A 96 -4.65 -1.98 20.37
C LEU A 96 -3.22 -1.60 20.80
N LEU A 97 -2.69 -2.18 21.90
CA LEU A 97 -1.32 -1.91 22.34
C LEU A 97 -0.27 -2.25 21.27
N SER A 98 -0.44 -3.38 20.56
CA SER A 98 0.44 -3.76 19.45
C SER A 98 0.34 -2.80 18.25
N ILE A 99 -0.82 -2.19 18.04
CA ILE A 99 -1.08 -1.23 16.97
C ILE A 99 -0.50 0.14 17.31
N THR A 100 -0.57 0.59 18.57
CA THR A 100 0.12 1.80 19.05
C THR A 100 1.62 1.70 18.80
N ALA A 101 2.26 0.57 19.14
CA ALA A 101 3.69 0.38 18.87
C ALA A 101 4.05 0.45 17.36
N VAL A 102 3.18 -0.06 16.49
CA VAL A 102 3.36 0.06 15.02
C VAL A 102 3.17 1.51 14.55
N LEU A 103 2.23 2.26 15.13
CA LEU A 103 2.00 3.68 14.81
C LEU A 103 3.18 4.56 15.26
N ASP A 104 3.71 4.32 16.45
CA ASP A 104 4.90 5.01 16.97
C ASP A 104 6.13 4.75 16.09
N GLU A 105 6.32 3.50 15.64
CA GLU A 105 7.39 3.14 14.72
C GLU A 105 7.22 3.80 13.35
N LEU A 106 6.01 3.80 12.79
CA LEU A 106 5.70 4.49 11.54
C LEU A 106 5.93 6.00 11.63
N ALA A 107 5.58 6.61 12.76
CA ALA A 107 5.84 8.03 13.03
C ALA A 107 7.34 8.32 13.12
N HIS A 108 8.11 7.46 13.81
CA HIS A 108 9.56 7.58 13.95
C HIS A 108 10.30 7.53 12.61
N TYR A 109 9.96 6.57 11.74
CA TYR A 109 10.63 6.39 10.45
C TYR A 109 10.05 7.21 9.29
N ARG A 110 8.96 7.98 9.50
CA ARG A 110 8.15 8.58 8.42
C ARG A 110 8.95 9.40 7.40
N THR A 111 9.97 10.13 7.86
CA THR A 111 10.85 10.98 7.02
C THR A 111 11.91 10.18 6.24
N MET A 112 12.17 8.93 6.62
CA MET A 112 13.15 8.03 6.01
C MET A 112 12.51 7.00 5.06
N LEU A 113 11.18 6.91 5.04
CA LEU A 113 10.45 5.98 4.17
C LEU A 113 10.74 6.27 2.69
N PRO A 114 11.02 5.24 1.87
CA PRO A 114 11.21 5.42 0.43
C PRO A 114 9.92 5.89 -0.22
N ALA A 115 10.00 6.68 -1.29
CA ALA A 115 8.82 7.11 -2.04
C ALA A 115 8.00 5.89 -2.50
N PRO A 116 6.65 5.93 -2.52
CA PRO A 116 5.79 4.77 -2.80
C PRO A 116 6.14 3.99 -4.08
N GLU A 117 6.58 4.71 -5.11
CA GLU A 117 6.95 4.17 -6.44
C GLU A 117 8.39 3.66 -6.55
N THR A 118 9.18 3.75 -5.47
CA THR A 118 10.56 3.22 -5.45
C THR A 118 10.50 1.71 -5.60
N ARG A 119 11.02 1.18 -6.72
CA ARG A 119 11.08 -0.28 -6.94
C ARG A 119 12.28 -0.87 -6.24
N PHE A 120 12.08 -2.02 -5.59
CA PHE A 120 13.12 -2.79 -4.91
C PHE A 120 13.24 -4.17 -5.52
N GLN A 121 14.47 -4.64 -5.72
CA GLN A 121 14.79 -6.01 -6.05
C GLN A 121 15.45 -6.72 -4.87
N GLN A 122 15.07 -7.97 -4.63
CA GLN A 122 15.75 -8.83 -3.67
C GLN A 122 17.11 -9.26 -4.22
N VAL A 123 18.15 -9.13 -3.40
CA VAL A 123 19.55 -9.42 -3.79
C VAL A 123 20.18 -10.54 -2.95
N ARG A 124 19.53 -10.93 -1.86
CA ARG A 124 19.95 -11.98 -0.92
C ARG A 124 18.73 -12.67 -0.32
N ASP A 125 18.91 -13.90 0.11
CA ASP A 125 17.92 -14.61 0.92
C ASP A 125 17.87 -14.03 2.34
N ALA A 126 16.72 -14.15 3.01
CA ALA A 126 16.60 -13.74 4.41
C ALA A 126 17.42 -14.65 5.33
N PRO A 127 18.05 -14.10 6.38
CA PRO A 127 18.64 -14.92 7.44
C PRO A 127 17.54 -15.54 8.30
N GLU A 128 17.87 -16.62 9.02
CA GLU A 128 16.91 -17.37 9.85
C GLU A 128 16.41 -16.57 11.08
N ASP A 129 17.18 -15.57 11.53
CA ASP A 129 16.88 -14.71 12.68
C ASP A 129 16.12 -13.42 12.33
N LEU A 130 15.67 -13.27 11.08
CA LEU A 130 14.85 -12.13 10.66
C LEU A 130 13.53 -12.10 11.44
N ASP A 131 13.12 -10.90 11.89
CA ASP A 131 11.82 -10.67 12.53
C ASP A 131 10.67 -11.32 11.72
N ALA A 132 9.80 -12.05 12.42
CA ALA A 132 8.74 -12.82 11.78
C ALA A 132 7.85 -11.98 10.86
N SER A 133 7.53 -10.74 11.24
CA SER A 133 6.67 -9.87 10.41
C SER A 133 7.39 -9.39 9.13
N LEU A 134 8.70 -9.17 9.21
CA LEU A 134 9.53 -8.86 8.03
C LEU A 134 9.74 -10.09 7.15
N LYS A 135 9.89 -11.27 7.76
CA LYS A 135 10.05 -12.53 7.04
C LYS A 135 8.76 -12.90 6.28
N ASP A 136 7.61 -12.88 6.95
CA ASP A 136 6.31 -13.15 6.33
C ASP A 136 6.04 -12.18 5.16
N PHE A 137 6.34 -10.90 5.34
CA PHE A 137 6.25 -9.90 4.27
C PHE A 137 7.18 -10.22 3.09
N LEU A 138 8.45 -10.56 3.36
CA LEU A 138 9.44 -10.86 2.33
C LEU A 138 9.06 -12.12 1.56
N ASP A 139 8.69 -13.21 2.24
CA ASP A 139 8.31 -14.47 1.62
C ASP A 139 7.08 -14.27 0.70
N ALA A 140 6.08 -13.50 1.16
CA ALA A 140 4.92 -13.12 0.34
C ALA A 140 5.26 -12.13 -0.80
N ALA A 141 6.29 -11.29 -0.65
CA ALA A 141 6.71 -10.31 -1.64
C ALA A 141 7.69 -10.89 -2.67
N ALA A 142 8.42 -11.96 -2.35
CA ALA A 142 9.55 -12.48 -3.12
C ALA A 142 9.27 -12.66 -4.61
N PRO A 143 8.13 -13.26 -5.06
CA PRO A 143 7.84 -13.39 -6.50
C PRO A 143 7.73 -12.04 -7.23
N SER A 144 7.30 -10.98 -6.55
CA SER A 144 7.22 -9.63 -7.11
C SER A 144 8.57 -8.89 -7.00
N LEU A 145 9.31 -9.11 -5.91
CA LEU A 145 10.64 -8.53 -5.70
C LEU A 145 11.71 -9.09 -6.64
N LEU A 146 11.56 -10.32 -7.15
CA LEU A 146 12.44 -10.85 -8.22
C LEU A 146 12.37 -10.01 -9.51
N LEU A 147 11.18 -9.54 -9.88
CA LEU A 147 10.98 -8.65 -11.03
C LEU A 147 11.24 -7.16 -10.69
N GLY A 148 11.33 -6.85 -9.40
CA GLY A 148 11.40 -5.51 -8.86
C GLY A 148 10.02 -4.90 -8.65
N ALA A 149 9.64 -4.65 -7.41
CA ALA A 149 8.30 -4.16 -7.04
C ALA A 149 8.35 -2.92 -6.14
N SER A 150 7.33 -2.06 -6.22
CA SER A 150 7.21 -0.86 -5.39
C SER A 150 6.30 -1.08 -4.16
N ALA A 151 6.33 -0.15 -3.19
CA ALA A 151 5.42 -0.21 -2.05
C ALA A 151 3.95 -0.09 -2.48
N ALA A 152 3.68 0.77 -3.47
CA ALA A 152 2.35 0.95 -4.06
C ALA A 152 1.82 -0.32 -4.76
N GLU A 153 2.70 -1.17 -5.30
CA GLU A 153 2.31 -2.46 -5.89
C GLU A 153 2.11 -3.57 -4.85
N LEU A 154 2.95 -3.59 -3.80
CA LEU A 154 2.95 -4.66 -2.79
C LEU A 154 1.84 -4.49 -1.74
N ALA A 155 1.60 -3.27 -1.27
CA ALA A 155 0.60 -2.96 -0.24
C ALA A 155 -0.80 -3.55 -0.55
N PRO A 156 -1.44 -3.28 -1.71
CA PRO A 156 -2.77 -3.82 -2.00
C PRO A 156 -2.76 -5.34 -2.21
N ARG A 157 -1.66 -5.92 -2.72
CA ARG A 157 -1.54 -7.38 -2.96
C ARG A 157 -1.49 -8.19 -1.68
N GLN A 158 -0.88 -7.63 -0.63
CA GLN A 158 -0.77 -8.27 0.69
C GLN A 158 -1.82 -7.78 1.69
N GLY A 159 -2.70 -6.85 1.29
CA GLY A 159 -3.67 -6.25 2.20
C GLY A 159 -3.02 -5.46 3.34
N LEU A 160 -1.91 -4.77 3.07
CA LEU A 160 -1.19 -3.92 4.02
C LEU A 160 -1.44 -2.43 3.74
N HIS A 161 -1.36 -1.60 4.78
CA HIS A 161 -1.31 -0.16 4.62
C HIS A 161 -0.02 0.29 3.90
N LEU A 162 -0.10 1.30 3.03
CA LEU A 162 1.02 1.75 2.18
C LEU A 162 2.28 2.09 2.98
N GLU A 163 2.16 2.93 4.02
CA GLU A 163 3.30 3.30 4.86
C GLU A 163 3.93 2.09 5.58
N ARG A 164 3.16 1.02 5.85
CA ARG A 164 3.67 -0.22 6.45
C ARG A 164 4.50 -1.02 5.45
N ALA A 165 4.05 -1.12 4.20
CA ALA A 165 4.85 -1.70 3.12
C ALA A 165 6.13 -0.88 2.86
N GLN A 166 6.06 0.46 2.90
CA GLN A 166 7.24 1.34 2.80
C GLN A 166 8.22 1.10 3.96
N LEU A 167 7.73 0.93 5.19
CA LEU A 167 8.54 0.65 6.38
C LEU A 167 9.25 -0.71 6.30
N TYR A 168 8.54 -1.75 5.86
CA TYR A 168 9.14 -3.09 5.67
C TYR A 168 10.20 -3.07 4.58
N LEU A 169 9.94 -2.43 3.42
CA LEU A 169 10.94 -2.24 2.37
C LEU A 169 12.15 -1.42 2.85
N TYR A 170 11.94 -0.38 3.67
CA TYR A 170 13.00 0.38 4.30
C TYR A 170 13.88 -0.50 5.20
N LYS A 171 13.27 -1.28 6.12
CA LYS A 171 13.97 -2.19 7.03
C LYS A 171 14.77 -3.26 6.28
N LEU A 172 14.15 -3.94 5.31
CA LEU A 172 14.80 -4.98 4.50
C LEU A 172 15.94 -4.42 3.63
N ARG A 173 15.83 -3.17 3.14
CA ARG A 173 16.92 -2.45 2.48
C ARG A 173 18.05 -2.12 3.46
N ALA A 174 17.74 -1.66 4.68
CA ALA A 174 18.74 -1.36 5.71
C ALA A 174 19.53 -2.62 6.14
N LEU A 175 18.88 -3.79 6.13
CA LEU A 175 19.50 -5.11 6.34
C LEU A 175 20.28 -5.63 5.11
N GLY A 176 20.29 -4.89 3.98
CA GLY A 176 21.00 -5.27 2.76
C GLY A 176 20.36 -6.43 1.97
N LEU A 177 19.11 -6.79 2.26
CA LEU A 177 18.37 -7.83 1.55
C LEU A 177 17.75 -7.32 0.24
N LEU A 178 17.44 -6.01 0.19
CA LEU A 178 16.87 -5.34 -0.98
C LEU A 178 17.77 -4.22 -1.50
N THR A 179 17.79 -4.05 -2.83
CA THR A 179 18.41 -2.90 -3.51
C THR A 179 17.36 -2.08 -4.26
N PRO A 180 17.39 -0.72 -4.23
CA PRO A 180 16.53 0.10 -5.06
C PRO A 180 16.96 0.02 -6.54
N VAL A 181 16.02 -0.30 -7.42
CA VAL A 181 16.24 -0.34 -8.86
C VAL A 181 16.05 1.06 -9.42
N ARG A 182 17.00 1.54 -10.24
CA ARG A 182 16.78 2.77 -11.01
C ARG A 182 15.64 2.53 -11.99
N ALA A 183 14.60 3.35 -11.90
CA ALA A 183 13.51 3.34 -12.86
C ALA A 183 14.05 3.59 -14.28
N TYR A 184 14.04 2.55 -15.12
CA TYR A 184 13.95 2.80 -16.56
C TYR A 184 12.60 3.47 -16.83
N PRO A 185 12.54 4.51 -17.68
CA PRO A 185 11.28 5.18 -17.98
C PRO A 185 10.28 4.15 -18.50
N ALA A 186 9.06 4.20 -17.97
CA ALA A 186 8.00 3.26 -18.32
C ALA A 186 7.86 3.17 -19.85
N ARG A 187 7.96 1.94 -20.38
CA ARG A 187 7.84 1.68 -21.83
C ARG A 187 6.52 2.29 -22.30
N PRO A 188 6.50 3.25 -23.24
CA PRO A 188 5.26 3.88 -23.67
C PRO A 188 4.29 2.80 -24.13
N THR A 189 3.13 2.73 -23.48
CA THR A 189 2.02 1.93 -23.96
C THR A 189 1.63 2.49 -25.31
N ALA A 190 1.97 1.76 -26.39
CA ALA A 190 1.64 2.16 -27.74
C ALA A 190 0.12 2.30 -27.83
N GLN A 191 -0.37 3.54 -27.82
CA GLN A 191 -1.79 3.83 -28.01
C GLN A 191 -2.17 3.29 -29.38
N ARG A 192 -2.95 2.21 -29.35
CA ARG A 192 -3.50 1.53 -30.52
C ARG A 192 -4.55 2.40 -31.18
N LYS A 193 -4.11 3.47 -31.84
CA LYS A 193 -4.98 4.35 -32.62
C LYS A 193 -5.45 3.56 -33.84
N ALA A 194 -6.70 3.12 -33.78
CA ALA A 194 -7.33 2.37 -34.86
C ALA A 194 -7.79 3.35 -35.96
N ASP A 195 -6.89 3.70 -36.89
CA ASP A 195 -7.29 4.41 -38.11
C ASP A 195 -7.82 3.39 -39.14
N ARG A 196 -9.12 3.52 -39.48
CA ARG A 196 -9.75 2.82 -40.61
C ARG A 196 -9.29 3.45 -41.94
N PRO A 197 -9.11 2.68 -43.03
CA PRO A 197 -8.80 3.23 -44.35
C PRO A 197 -10.06 3.68 -45.12
N THR A 198 -9.99 4.82 -45.82
CA THR A 198 -11.03 5.30 -46.76
C THR A 198 -10.43 5.83 -48.08
N VAL A 199 -11.11 5.54 -49.20
CA VAL A 199 -10.77 5.64 -50.64
C VAL A 199 -11.51 6.84 -51.28
N THR A 200 -11.06 7.65 -52.27
CA THR A 200 -9.88 7.71 -53.19
C THR A 200 -9.64 9.18 -53.70
N PRO A 201 -8.59 9.51 -54.49
CA PRO A 201 -8.29 10.88 -54.97
C PRO A 201 -8.94 11.19 -56.35
N PRO A 202 -8.69 12.36 -57.03
CA PRO A 202 -7.42 12.69 -57.73
C PRO A 202 -6.95 14.18 -57.58
N ALA A 203 -5.89 14.58 -58.32
CA ALA A 203 -5.03 15.78 -58.13
C ALA A 203 -5.05 16.75 -59.36
N PRO A 204 -3.97 17.51 -59.73
CA PRO A 204 -3.11 18.53 -59.06
C PRO A 204 -3.17 19.88 -59.90
N PRO A 205 -2.12 20.70 -60.19
CA PRO A 205 -0.82 21.02 -59.55
C PRO A 205 -0.49 22.55 -59.40
N SER A 206 0.53 22.91 -58.61
CA SER A 206 1.54 24.01 -58.78
C SER A 206 2.21 24.35 -57.43
N THR A 207 3.45 24.86 -57.26
CA THR A 207 4.69 24.88 -58.07
C THR A 207 5.86 25.28 -57.14
N VAL A 208 6.94 24.48 -57.13
CA VAL A 208 8.39 24.79 -56.89
C VAL A 208 8.81 25.96 -55.96
N LEU A 209 9.58 25.66 -54.89
CA LEU A 209 11.00 26.08 -54.72
C LEU A 209 11.69 25.45 -53.47
N GLU A 210 13.00 25.18 -53.57
CA GLU A 210 13.90 24.66 -52.51
C GLU A 210 14.56 25.80 -51.68
N PRO A 211 15.61 25.58 -50.85
CA PRO A 211 15.96 24.43 -49.99
C PRO A 211 16.08 24.87 -48.50
N SER A 212 16.16 23.91 -47.56
CA SER A 212 16.42 24.20 -46.14
C SER A 212 17.66 23.51 -45.56
N GLU A 213 18.61 24.32 -45.09
CA GLU A 213 19.76 23.95 -44.27
C GLU A 213 19.99 25.05 -43.18
N PRO A 214 20.72 24.79 -42.09
CA PRO A 214 20.97 23.52 -41.42
C PRO A 214 20.78 23.56 -39.88
N ARG A 215 20.52 22.36 -39.33
CA ARG A 215 20.93 21.84 -38.00
C ARG A 215 21.45 22.86 -36.95
N GLY A 216 20.59 23.14 -35.96
CA GLY A 216 20.92 23.98 -34.80
C GLY A 216 22.01 23.43 -33.85
N LEU A 217 22.54 24.35 -33.02
CA LEU A 217 23.80 24.28 -32.26
C LEU A 217 24.02 23.08 -31.32
N ILE A 218 22.98 22.35 -30.88
CA ILE A 218 23.12 21.29 -29.87
C ILE A 218 23.88 20.07 -30.41
N GLY A 219 23.82 19.82 -31.73
CA GLY A 219 24.61 18.76 -32.38
C GLY A 219 26.13 18.96 -32.32
N ARG A 220 26.62 20.17 -32.00
CA ARG A 220 28.06 20.48 -31.93
C ARG A 220 28.67 20.25 -30.54
N LEU A 221 27.88 20.09 -29.47
CA LEU A 221 28.41 19.89 -28.12
C LEU A 221 28.76 18.42 -27.79
N LEU A 222 28.13 17.43 -28.43
CA LEU A 222 28.44 16.01 -28.22
C LEU A 222 29.73 15.52 -28.90
N ALA A 223 30.29 16.32 -29.83
CA ALA A 223 31.59 16.03 -30.46
C ALA A 223 32.78 16.33 -29.52
N ALA A 224 32.62 17.19 -28.51
CA ALA A 224 33.72 17.71 -27.71
C ALA A 224 34.13 16.84 -26.50
N LEU A 225 33.32 15.84 -26.11
CA LEU A 225 33.58 15.00 -24.92
C LEU A 225 34.10 13.59 -25.23
N HIS A 226 34.14 13.17 -26.49
CA HIS A 226 34.73 11.89 -26.90
C HIS A 226 36.24 11.96 -27.18
N LEU A 227 36.86 13.15 -27.13
CA LEU A 227 38.29 13.35 -27.45
C LEU A 227 39.23 13.32 -26.23
N ARG A 228 38.86 12.64 -25.14
CA ARG A 228 39.71 12.51 -23.93
C ARG A 228 39.95 11.05 -23.46
N ARG A 229 39.94 10.09 -24.39
CA ARG A 229 40.24 8.67 -24.10
C ARG A 229 41.09 7.95 -25.16
N LYS A 230 41.94 8.68 -25.90
CA LYS A 230 42.99 8.11 -26.77
C LYS A 230 44.28 8.94 -26.76
N VAL A 231 44.92 9.02 -25.59
CA VAL A 231 46.38 9.15 -25.48
C VAL A 231 46.83 8.26 -24.32
N ALA A 232 47.13 7.01 -24.68
CA ALA A 232 47.90 6.02 -23.96
C ALA A 232 48.50 5.12 -25.05
#